data_AF-A0A956Q7L1-F1
#
_entry.id   AF-A0A956Q7L1-F1
#
_cell.length_a   1.000
_cell.length_b   1.000
_cell.length_c   1.000
_cell.angle_alpha   90.00
_cell.angle_beta   90.00
_cell.angle_gamma   90.00
#
_symmetry.space_group_name_H-M   'P 1'
#
loop_
_entity.id
_entity.type
_entity.pdbx_description
1 polymer ?
#
loop_
_entity_poly.entity_id
_entity_poly.type
_entity_poly.pdbx_seq_one_letter_code
_entity_poly.pdbx_strand_id
1 'polypeptide(L)'
;MFARKHKVSADFIEQHDNKVTFRCDHHPGSGLVHVRLRLVRDRAEEFPVSLTLSHVRRTSKGCFIASGILAEGQNPLPAAEARIHPAAVPYRRKRERSACRVRLLSPSLPSYRALSVDFSASGVQIEVDDAISVGSVIPCSLDLPHHENLTCTARVAWCQAEGKAFRAGLEFLKVDAQSFPVLEAFEQWLRSPSSIQKAFRSPPQATIDLPEPLEPSLEAEPEAKPPAGTIDSLSYDDHQARIKISQSNGHRFLLIFDRPVFFCDQRSLAGHDYDDALEVEESPRLRQLRRGQPVPLGPRQVLYHFQFLNRKGEASLEIISGQSPQVEELR
;
A
#
# COMPACT_ATOMS: atom_id res chain seq x y z
N MET A 1 -26.35 30.72 19.33
CA MET A 1 -25.04 30.83 20.00
C MET A 1 -23.98 30.83 18.89
N PHE A 2 -23.51 32.00 18.45
CA PHE A 2 -22.59 32.09 17.30
C PHE A 2 -21.19 31.66 17.73
N ALA A 3 -20.71 30.55 17.17
CA ALA A 3 -19.35 30.08 17.40
C ALA A 3 -18.36 31.19 17.03
N ARG A 4 -17.52 31.61 18.00
CA ARG A 4 -16.41 32.54 17.76
C ARG A 4 -15.52 31.92 16.67
N LYS A 5 -15.61 32.43 15.44
CA LYS A 5 -14.71 32.08 14.34
C LYS A 5 -13.27 32.31 14.82
N HIS A 6 -12.57 31.23 15.18
CA HIS A 6 -11.17 31.29 15.55
C HIS A 6 -10.37 31.75 14.34
N LYS A 7 -9.87 32.99 14.39
CA LYS A 7 -8.94 33.50 13.39
C LYS A 7 -7.58 32.88 13.68
N VAL A 8 -7.11 32.02 12.79
CA VAL A 8 -5.80 31.38 12.91
C VAL A 8 -4.78 32.24 12.16
N SER A 9 -3.79 32.77 12.86
CA SER A 9 -2.60 33.36 12.24
C SER A 9 -1.63 32.24 11.85
N ALA A 10 -1.11 32.28 10.64
CA ALA A 10 -0.23 31.24 10.11
C ALA A 10 0.86 31.81 9.20
N ASP A 11 1.97 31.09 9.08
CA ASP A 11 3.08 31.39 8.21
C ASP A 11 2.91 30.65 6.88
N PHE A 12 2.93 31.36 5.76
CA PHE A 12 2.85 30.74 4.44
C PHE A 12 4.09 29.88 4.15
N ILE A 13 3.89 28.65 3.64
CA ILE A 13 4.97 27.75 3.21
C ILE A 13 5.03 27.69 1.69
N GLU A 14 3.94 27.27 1.03
CA GLU A 14 3.91 27.08 -0.43
C GLU A 14 2.46 27.05 -0.94
N GLN A 15 2.29 27.34 -2.23
CA GLN A 15 1.05 27.15 -2.97
C GLN A 15 1.35 26.40 -4.27
N HIS A 16 0.54 25.38 -4.57
CA HIS A 16 0.52 24.70 -5.86
C HIS A 16 -0.93 24.61 -6.32
N ASP A 17 -1.24 25.20 -7.48
CA ASP A 17 -2.61 25.40 -7.95
C ASP A 17 -3.49 26.07 -6.89
N ASN A 18 -4.57 25.40 -6.47
CA ASN A 18 -5.49 25.86 -5.43
C ASN A 18 -5.13 25.33 -4.03
N LYS A 19 -4.05 24.55 -3.90
CA LYS A 19 -3.62 23.98 -2.62
C LYS A 19 -2.62 24.90 -1.95
N VAL A 20 -2.93 25.32 -0.73
CA VAL A 20 -2.09 26.16 0.10
C VAL A 20 -1.60 25.36 1.30
N THR A 21 -0.30 25.43 1.57
CA THR A 21 0.35 24.84 2.74
C THR A 21 0.90 25.93 3.65
N PHE A 22 0.64 25.81 4.95
CA PHE A 22 1.03 26.82 5.95
C PHE A 22 1.41 26.19 7.29
N ARG A 23 2.17 26.94 8.08
CA ARG A 23 2.59 26.59 9.44
C ARG A 23 1.83 27.43 10.46
N CYS A 24 1.33 26.83 11.53
CA CYS A 24 0.66 27.55 12.63
C CYS A 24 1.05 26.96 13.99
N ASP A 25 0.98 27.79 15.03
CA ASP A 25 1.34 27.38 16.40
C ASP A 25 0.21 26.61 17.12
N HIS A 26 -1.02 26.75 16.63
CA HIS A 26 -2.20 26.11 17.19
C HIS A 26 -2.90 25.25 16.14
N HIS A 27 -3.62 24.23 16.58
CA HIS A 27 -4.39 23.38 15.67
C HIS A 27 -5.43 24.23 14.93
N PRO A 28 -5.42 24.28 13.58
CA PRO A 28 -6.26 25.21 12.82
C PRO A 28 -7.75 24.82 12.79
N GLY A 29 -8.08 23.62 13.25
CA GLY A 29 -9.43 23.05 13.21
C GLY A 29 -9.55 21.96 12.15
N SER A 30 -10.78 21.66 11.74
CA SER A 30 -11.08 20.73 10.65
C SER A 30 -12.14 21.34 9.71
N GLY A 31 -12.18 20.89 8.45
CA GLY A 31 -13.10 21.42 7.45
C GLY A 31 -12.73 22.82 6.94
N LEU A 32 -13.73 23.69 6.77
CA LEU A 32 -13.53 25.06 6.31
C LEU A 32 -12.97 25.95 7.42
N VAL A 33 -11.80 26.54 7.17
CA VAL A 33 -11.11 27.43 8.11
C VAL A 33 -10.80 28.78 7.48
N HIS A 34 -10.83 29.83 8.29
CA HIS A 34 -10.39 31.16 7.91
C HIS A 34 -9.03 31.46 8.52
N VAL A 35 -8.01 31.55 7.68
CA VAL A 35 -6.61 31.69 8.07
C VAL A 35 -6.10 33.05 7.61
N ARG A 36 -5.27 33.68 8.44
CA ARG A 36 -4.54 34.89 8.11
C ARG A 36 -3.09 34.52 7.85
N LEU A 37 -2.69 34.51 6.59
CA LEU A 37 -1.36 34.11 6.16
C LEU A 37 -0.39 35.28 6.24
N ARG A 38 0.67 35.10 7.02
CA ARG A 38 1.83 35.97 7.05
C ARG A 38 2.72 35.63 5.85
N LEU A 39 2.78 36.56 4.91
CA LEU A 39 3.66 36.56 3.75
C LEU A 39 4.90 37.43 4.07
N VAL A 40 6.02 37.18 3.41
CA VAL A 40 7.15 38.13 3.48
C VAL A 40 6.86 39.30 2.56
N ARG A 41 6.18 40.31 3.08
CA ARG A 41 6.15 41.66 2.53
C ARG A 41 7.08 42.56 3.35
N ASP A 42 7.53 43.67 2.76
CA ASP A 42 8.19 44.77 3.50
C ASP A 42 7.25 45.43 4.54
N ARG A 43 5.98 45.02 4.60
CA ARG A 43 4.98 45.43 5.58
C ARG A 43 4.28 44.21 6.16
N ALA A 44 4.00 44.22 7.46
CA ALA A 44 3.34 43.14 8.20
C ALA A 44 1.85 42.98 7.82
N GLU A 45 1.57 42.71 6.55
CA GLU A 45 0.21 42.49 6.06
C GLU A 45 -0.12 41.00 6.04
N GLU A 46 -1.16 40.65 6.79
CA GLU A 46 -1.74 39.31 6.82
C GLU A 46 -2.75 39.15 5.68
N PHE A 47 -2.59 38.12 4.85
CA PHE A 47 -3.51 37.83 3.76
C PHE A 47 -4.64 36.90 4.22
N PRO A 48 -5.90 37.34 4.24
CA PRO A 48 -7.00 36.50 4.68
C PRO A 48 -7.38 35.48 3.61
N VAL A 49 -7.31 34.20 3.96
CA VAL A 49 -7.73 33.08 3.10
C VAL A 49 -8.76 32.20 3.79
N SER A 50 -9.62 31.59 2.99
CA SER A 50 -10.59 30.57 3.41
C SER A 50 -10.20 29.27 2.73
N LEU A 51 -9.91 28.24 3.53
CA LEU A 51 -9.36 26.98 3.06
C LEU A 51 -10.22 25.83 3.58
N THR A 52 -10.55 24.87 2.73
CA THR A 52 -11.02 23.56 3.18
C THR A 52 -9.80 22.70 3.48
N LEU A 53 -9.56 22.42 4.77
CA LEU A 53 -8.40 21.64 5.20
C LEU A 53 -8.49 20.20 4.68
N SER A 54 -7.46 19.81 3.96
CA SER A 54 -7.27 18.44 3.46
C SER A 54 -6.33 17.64 4.35
N HIS A 55 -5.38 18.31 5.00
CA HIS A 55 -4.36 17.67 5.82
C HIS A 55 -3.90 18.61 6.94
N VAL A 56 -3.71 18.07 8.14
CA VAL A 56 -3.13 18.76 9.28
C VAL A 56 -2.25 17.77 10.02
N ARG A 57 -0.98 18.12 10.27
CA ARG A 57 -0.07 17.31 11.06
C ARG A 57 0.67 18.13 12.10
N ARG A 58 0.93 17.52 13.26
CA ARG A 58 1.80 18.09 14.29
C ARG A 58 3.26 17.76 13.99
N THR A 59 4.15 18.72 14.19
CA THR A 59 5.59 18.57 14.05
C THR A 59 6.23 18.17 15.39
N SER A 60 7.46 17.66 15.35
CA SER A 60 8.26 17.41 16.56
C SER A 60 8.54 18.67 17.38
N LYS A 61 8.48 19.86 16.77
CA LYS A 61 8.61 21.16 17.45
C LYS A 61 7.31 21.65 18.09
N GLY A 62 6.27 20.83 18.09
CA GLY A 62 4.98 21.14 18.71
C GLY A 62 4.02 22.00 17.86
N CYS A 63 4.50 22.64 16.79
CA CYS A 63 3.65 23.40 15.86
C CYS A 63 2.96 22.50 14.82
N PHE A 64 2.05 23.06 14.03
CA PHE A 64 1.25 22.36 13.04
C PHE A 64 1.60 22.79 11.61
N ILE A 65 1.59 21.83 10.69
CA ILE A 65 1.64 22.07 9.24
C ILE A 65 0.31 21.62 8.68
N ALA A 66 -0.37 22.51 7.98
CA ALA A 66 -1.67 22.25 7.39
C ALA A 66 -1.66 22.56 5.90
N SER A 67 -2.41 21.77 5.15
CA SER A 67 -2.66 21.98 3.73
C SER A 67 -4.16 21.98 3.47
N GLY A 68 -4.64 22.96 2.72
CA GLY A 68 -6.04 23.07 2.34
C GLY A 68 -6.21 23.55 0.91
N ILE A 69 -7.40 23.36 0.37
CA ILE A 69 -7.80 23.87 -0.93
C ILE A 69 -8.50 25.21 -0.71
N LEU A 70 -8.18 26.23 -1.50
CA LEU A 70 -8.88 27.52 -1.50
C LEU A 70 -10.37 27.30 -1.72
N ALA A 71 -11.19 27.97 -0.90
CA ALA A 71 -12.63 27.95 -1.06
C ALA A 71 -13.04 28.58 -2.39
N GLU A 72 -14.17 28.14 -2.94
CA GLU A 72 -14.69 28.64 -4.22
C GLU A 72 -14.85 30.17 -4.19
N GLY A 73 -14.41 30.85 -5.25
CA GLY A 73 -14.43 32.32 -5.35
C GLY A 73 -13.29 33.04 -4.61
N GLN A 74 -12.39 32.34 -3.92
CA GLN A 74 -11.13 32.96 -3.45
C GLN A 74 -10.12 33.09 -4.58
N ASN A 75 -9.51 34.27 -4.68
CA ASN A 75 -8.37 34.47 -5.56
C ASN A 75 -7.14 33.71 -5.03
N PRO A 76 -6.35 33.07 -5.91
CA PRO A 76 -5.07 32.50 -5.53
C PRO A 76 -4.14 33.56 -4.94
N LEU A 77 -3.20 33.15 -4.09
CA LEU A 77 -2.20 34.09 -3.59
C LEU A 77 -1.39 34.60 -4.79
N PRO A 78 -1.20 35.92 -4.92
CA PRO A 78 -0.41 36.49 -6.00
C PRO A 78 1.01 35.92 -6.00
N ALA A 79 1.41 35.30 -7.12
CA ALA A 79 2.68 34.57 -7.26
C ALA A 79 3.92 35.44 -6.96
N ALA A 80 3.85 36.74 -7.26
CA ALA A 80 4.91 37.71 -6.97
C ALA A 80 5.11 37.96 -5.46
N GLU A 81 4.10 37.66 -4.63
CA GLU A 81 4.04 38.01 -3.21
C GLU A 81 4.10 36.78 -2.29
N ALA A 82 3.96 35.58 -2.85
CA ALA A 82 4.03 34.29 -2.16
C ALA A 82 5.48 33.90 -1.79
N ARG A 83 6.19 34.78 -1.08
CA ARG A 83 7.50 34.47 -0.49
C ARG A 83 7.33 33.77 0.86
N ILE A 84 8.11 32.72 1.07
CA ILE A 84 8.06 31.86 2.26
C ILE A 84 8.51 32.67 3.48
N HIS A 85 7.68 32.68 4.51
CA HIS A 85 8.03 33.35 5.77
C HIS A 85 9.28 32.68 6.40
N PRO A 86 10.26 33.42 6.98
CA PRO A 86 11.47 32.83 7.55
C PRO A 86 11.20 31.70 8.55
N ALA A 87 10.16 31.85 9.37
CA ALA A 87 9.72 30.81 10.32
C ALA A 87 9.16 29.54 9.62
N ALA A 88 8.70 29.68 8.37
CA ALA A 88 8.18 28.60 7.54
C ALA A 88 9.26 27.92 6.68
N VAL A 89 10.42 28.56 6.45
CA VAL A 89 11.52 28.03 5.62
C VAL A 89 11.94 26.60 6.01
N PRO A 90 12.10 26.25 7.31
CA PRO A 90 12.48 24.88 7.70
C PRO A 90 11.45 23.81 7.33
N TYR A 91 10.21 24.20 7.05
CA TYR A 91 9.09 23.31 6.73
C TYR A 91 8.81 23.22 5.24
N ARG A 92 9.48 24.05 4.42
CA ARG A 92 9.43 23.94 2.97
C ARG A 92 10.01 22.60 2.54
N ARG A 93 9.32 21.93 1.62
CA ARG A 93 9.87 20.75 0.96
C ARG A 93 11.08 21.13 0.13
N LYS A 94 12.17 20.37 0.28
CA LYS A 94 13.38 20.54 -0.53
C LYS A 94 13.27 19.88 -1.91
N ARG A 95 12.42 18.84 -2.00
CA ARG A 95 12.15 18.08 -3.23
C ARG A 95 10.66 17.86 -3.36
N GLU A 96 10.18 17.90 -4.60
CA GLU A 96 8.84 17.46 -4.94
C GLU A 96 8.69 15.96 -4.72
N ARG A 97 7.45 15.51 -4.52
CA ARG A 97 7.15 14.10 -4.29
C ARG A 97 6.21 13.60 -5.36
N SER A 98 6.50 12.42 -5.87
CA SER A 98 5.67 11.74 -6.86
C SER A 98 4.87 10.65 -6.18
N ALA A 99 3.57 10.56 -6.48
CA ALA A 99 2.74 9.47 -5.98
C ALA A 99 3.25 8.13 -6.53
N CYS A 100 3.43 7.13 -5.66
CA CYS A 100 3.87 5.80 -6.07
C CYS A 100 3.53 4.74 -5.02
N ARG A 101 3.50 3.47 -5.45
CA ARG A 101 3.31 2.29 -4.61
C ARG A 101 4.53 1.37 -4.71
N VAL A 102 5.53 1.65 -3.89
CA VAL A 102 6.75 0.86 -3.71
C VAL A 102 6.65 0.13 -2.40
N ARG A 103 7.10 -1.13 -2.37
CA ARG A 103 7.17 -1.91 -1.14
C ARG A 103 8.42 -1.50 -0.35
N LEU A 104 8.21 -1.21 0.93
CA LEU A 104 9.28 -0.93 1.88
C LEU A 104 9.28 -2.04 2.93
N LEU A 105 10.44 -2.66 3.14
CA LEU A 105 10.65 -3.73 4.11
C LEU A 105 11.53 -3.22 5.25
N SER A 106 11.19 -3.55 6.49
CA SER A 106 12.01 -3.21 7.65
C SER A 106 11.57 -3.99 8.88
N PRO A 107 12.52 -4.56 9.66
CA PRO A 107 12.19 -5.24 10.92
C PRO A 107 11.66 -4.31 12.00
N SER A 108 11.80 -3.00 11.83
CA SER A 108 11.33 -1.99 12.78
C SER A 108 9.91 -1.49 12.49
N LEU A 109 9.24 -2.06 11.49
CA LEU A 109 7.84 -1.74 11.16
C LEU A 109 6.89 -2.75 11.80
N PRO A 110 5.67 -2.34 12.18
CA PRO A 110 4.69 -3.22 12.83
C PRO A 110 4.42 -4.53 12.07
N SER A 111 4.36 -4.48 10.74
CA SER A 111 4.07 -5.63 9.88
C SER A 111 5.29 -6.10 9.09
N TYR A 112 6.50 -5.70 9.49
CA TYR A 112 7.77 -5.90 8.77
C TYR A 112 7.84 -5.28 7.35
N ARG A 113 6.73 -4.68 6.90
CA ARG A 113 6.55 -4.11 5.57
C ARG A 113 5.56 -2.95 5.59
N ALA A 114 5.70 -2.08 4.61
CA ALA A 114 4.79 -0.98 4.33
C ALA A 114 4.69 -0.74 2.83
N LEU A 115 3.63 -0.07 2.40
CA LEU A 115 3.51 0.45 1.04
C LEU A 115 3.72 1.95 1.06
N SER A 116 4.51 2.45 0.10
CA SER A 116 4.61 3.89 -0.09
C SER A 116 3.29 4.48 -0.58
N VAL A 117 3.18 5.78 -0.42
CA VAL A 117 2.11 6.65 -0.94
C VAL A 117 2.70 7.62 -1.93
N ASP A 118 3.84 8.18 -1.55
CA ASP A 118 4.65 9.09 -2.33
C ASP A 118 6.13 8.81 -2.08
N PHE A 119 6.96 9.32 -2.98
CA PHE A 119 8.41 9.15 -2.96
C PHE A 119 9.13 10.40 -3.47
N SER A 120 10.29 10.67 -2.88
CA SER A 120 11.36 11.51 -3.41
C SER A 120 12.72 10.88 -3.10
N ALA A 121 13.80 11.29 -3.75
CA ALA A 121 15.12 10.72 -3.44
C ALA A 121 15.63 11.04 -2.01
N SER A 122 14.93 11.92 -1.28
CA SER A 122 15.22 12.28 0.11
C SER A 122 14.34 11.58 1.14
N GLY A 123 13.27 10.88 0.71
CA GLY A 123 12.35 10.25 1.65
C GLY A 123 11.08 9.70 1.00
N VAL A 124 10.27 9.04 1.82
CA VAL A 124 9.08 8.32 1.37
C VAL A 124 7.96 8.49 2.39
N GLN A 125 6.71 8.62 1.94
CA GLN A 125 5.56 8.47 2.82
C GLN A 125 5.04 7.05 2.72
N ILE A 126 4.73 6.43 3.86
CA ILE A 126 4.24 5.05 3.94
C ILE A 126 2.92 4.94 4.70
N GLU A 127 2.17 3.88 4.38
CA GLU A 127 1.03 3.38 5.14
C GLU A 127 1.46 2.21 6.02
N VAL A 128 1.10 2.23 7.30
CA VAL A 128 1.41 1.19 8.27
C VAL A 128 0.21 0.91 9.18
N ASP A 129 0.15 -0.30 9.71
CA ASP A 129 -0.99 -0.78 10.49
C ASP A 129 -0.99 -0.26 11.94
N ASP A 130 0.16 0.22 12.44
CA ASP A 130 0.31 0.76 13.79
C ASP A 130 1.28 1.96 13.82
N ALA A 131 1.25 2.72 14.91
CA ALA A 131 2.07 3.89 15.14
C ALA A 131 3.57 3.53 15.18
N ILE A 132 4.39 4.42 14.61
CA ILE A 132 5.85 4.32 14.67
C ILE A 132 6.40 5.56 15.38
N SER A 133 7.34 5.34 16.31
CA SER A 133 7.95 6.39 17.11
C SER A 133 8.64 7.46 16.26
N VAL A 134 8.15 8.70 16.33
CA VAL A 134 8.76 9.85 15.64
C VAL A 134 10.17 10.10 16.17
N GLY A 135 11.12 10.32 15.26
CA GLY A 135 12.53 10.51 15.56
C GLY A 135 13.35 9.23 15.56
N SER A 136 12.71 8.05 15.56
CA SER A 136 13.43 6.78 15.45
C SER A 136 14.12 6.64 14.10
N VAL A 137 15.25 5.94 14.09
CA VAL A 137 16.00 5.60 12.86
C VAL A 137 15.80 4.12 12.59
N ILE A 138 15.25 3.80 11.42
CA ILE A 138 14.91 2.44 11.01
C ILE A 138 15.75 2.04 9.78
N PRO A 139 16.30 0.81 9.75
CA PRO A 139 16.84 0.25 8.52
C PRO A 139 15.69 -0.12 7.60
N CYS A 140 15.77 0.21 6.32
CA CYS A 140 14.73 -0.12 5.34
C CYS A 140 15.32 -0.62 4.02
N SER A 141 14.57 -1.48 3.36
CA SER A 141 14.85 -1.98 2.01
C SER A 141 13.69 -1.62 1.09
N LEU A 142 13.99 -0.99 -0.04
CA LEU A 142 13.03 -0.51 -1.04
C LEU A 142 13.05 -1.43 -2.25
N ASP A 143 11.87 -1.96 -2.58
CA ASP A 143 11.63 -2.81 -3.76
C ASP A 143 11.33 -1.91 -4.97
N LEU A 144 12.38 -1.38 -5.59
CA LEU A 144 12.27 -0.44 -6.71
C LEU A 144 12.13 -1.20 -8.04
N PRO A 145 11.20 -0.81 -8.93
CA PRO A 145 11.09 -1.41 -10.26
C PRO A 145 12.41 -1.33 -11.03
N HIS A 146 12.81 -2.44 -11.67
CA HIS A 146 14.01 -2.54 -12.50
C HIS A 146 15.35 -2.35 -11.77
N HIS A 147 15.35 -2.34 -10.44
CA HIS A 147 16.55 -2.25 -9.62
C HIS A 147 16.56 -3.37 -8.57
N GLU A 148 17.74 -3.74 -8.09
CA GLU A 148 17.84 -4.57 -6.90
C GLU A 148 17.30 -3.81 -5.68
N ASN A 149 16.92 -4.59 -4.65
CA ASN A 149 16.40 -4.05 -3.40
C ASN A 149 17.39 -3.04 -2.80
N LEU A 150 17.00 -1.77 -2.73
CA LEU A 150 17.85 -0.70 -2.25
C LEU A 150 17.78 -0.61 -0.73
N THR A 151 18.89 -0.83 -0.04
CA THR A 151 18.95 -0.73 1.42
C THR A 151 19.39 0.67 1.85
N CYS A 152 18.67 1.28 2.80
CA CYS A 152 19.06 2.56 3.39
C CYS A 152 18.57 2.67 4.85
N THR A 153 19.01 3.71 5.55
CA THR A 153 18.45 4.06 6.87
C THR A 153 17.59 5.31 6.76
N ALA A 154 16.42 5.27 7.39
CA ALA A 154 15.48 6.39 7.39
C ALA A 154 15.10 6.81 8.81
N ARG A 155 14.92 8.12 9.02
CA ARG A 155 14.32 8.68 10.23
C ARG A 155 12.83 8.83 10.06
N VAL A 156 12.06 8.43 11.06
CA VAL A 156 10.62 8.72 11.12
C VAL A 156 10.43 10.21 11.42
N ALA A 157 10.12 11.01 10.40
CA ALA A 157 9.95 12.46 10.52
C ALA A 157 8.60 12.84 11.16
N TRP A 158 7.57 12.02 10.93
CA TRP A 158 6.24 12.15 11.52
C TRP A 158 5.46 10.83 11.37
N CYS A 159 4.49 10.62 12.26
CA CYS A 159 3.53 9.52 12.19
C CYS A 159 2.16 10.02 12.69
N GLN A 160 1.08 9.67 12.00
CA GLN A 160 -0.26 10.16 12.30
C GLN A 160 -1.31 9.10 11.97
N ALA A 161 -2.32 8.95 12.83
CA ALA A 161 -3.48 8.11 12.55
C ALA A 161 -4.34 8.71 11.42
N GLU A 162 -4.72 7.88 10.47
CA GLU A 162 -5.60 8.19 9.34
C GLU A 162 -6.63 7.06 9.20
N GLY A 163 -7.80 7.22 9.83
CA GLY A 163 -8.83 6.18 9.89
C GLY A 163 -8.39 4.97 10.72
N LYS A 164 -8.31 3.79 10.09
CA LYS A 164 -7.87 2.53 10.72
C LYS A 164 -6.38 2.24 10.52
N ALA A 165 -5.66 3.11 9.82
CA ALA A 165 -4.24 2.96 9.53
C ALA A 165 -3.45 4.17 10.03
N PHE A 166 -2.14 4.09 9.96
CA PHE A 166 -1.23 5.20 10.23
C PHE A 166 -0.47 5.58 8.96
N ARG A 167 -0.27 6.88 8.78
CA ARG A 167 0.67 7.44 7.80
C ARG A 167 1.95 7.82 8.51
N ALA A 168 3.08 7.47 7.92
CA ALA A 168 4.38 7.92 8.40
C ALA A 168 5.21 8.51 7.26
N GLY A 169 5.88 9.63 7.55
CA GLY A 169 6.89 10.19 6.65
C GLY A 169 8.28 9.78 7.10
N LEU A 170 9.02 9.16 6.20
CA LEU A 170 10.39 8.75 6.41
C LEU A 170 11.34 9.68 5.65
N GLU A 171 12.46 10.06 6.27
CA GLU A 171 13.54 10.84 5.68
C GLU A 171 14.82 10.01 5.63
N PHE A 172 15.43 9.87 4.46
CA PHE A 172 16.65 9.08 4.31
C PHE A 172 17.84 9.84 4.92
N LEU A 173 18.57 9.20 5.84
CA LEU A 173 19.66 9.86 6.60
C LEU A 173 21.06 9.55 6.04
N LYS A 174 21.26 8.32 5.57
CA LYS A 174 22.53 7.82 5.05
C LYS A 174 22.22 6.88 3.90
N VAL A 175 22.11 7.46 2.71
CA VAL A 175 22.12 6.71 1.47
C VAL A 175 23.58 6.64 1.05
N ASP A 176 24.10 5.45 0.81
CA ASP A 176 25.46 5.31 0.31
C ASP A 176 25.60 5.95 -1.09
N ALA A 177 26.84 6.23 -1.50
CA ALA A 177 27.12 6.96 -2.72
C ALA A 177 26.63 6.22 -3.99
N GLN A 178 26.41 4.91 -3.93
CA GLN A 178 25.92 4.12 -5.06
C GLN A 178 24.38 4.09 -5.11
N SER A 179 23.73 4.06 -3.96
CA SER A 179 22.27 4.05 -3.84
C SER A 179 21.63 5.39 -4.16
N PHE A 180 22.29 6.52 -3.87
CA PHE A 180 21.66 7.83 -4.08
C PHE A 180 21.34 8.13 -5.56
N PRO A 181 22.25 7.88 -6.52
CA PRO A 181 21.93 7.96 -7.95
C PRO A 181 20.75 7.09 -8.37
N VAL A 182 20.57 5.92 -7.77
CA VAL A 182 19.43 5.03 -8.05
C VAL A 182 18.11 5.66 -7.57
N LEU A 183 18.09 6.23 -6.36
CA LEU A 183 16.92 6.94 -5.85
C LEU A 183 16.57 8.17 -6.71
N GLU A 184 17.56 8.90 -7.20
CA GLU A 184 17.35 10.04 -8.10
C GLU A 184 16.85 9.61 -9.48
N ALA A 185 17.42 8.55 -10.05
CA ALA A 185 16.96 7.99 -11.31
C ALA A 185 15.51 7.50 -11.19
N PHE A 186 15.16 6.85 -10.08
CA PHE A 186 13.79 6.42 -9.81
C PHE A 186 12.83 7.61 -9.61
N GLU A 187 13.25 8.66 -8.91
CA GLU A 187 12.47 9.91 -8.77
C GLU A 187 12.21 10.56 -10.14
N GLN A 188 13.22 10.63 -11.02
CA GLN A 188 13.08 11.17 -12.38
C GLN A 188 12.17 10.28 -13.23
N TRP A 189 12.31 8.96 -13.10
CA TRP A 189 11.44 8.00 -13.76
C TRP A 189 9.98 8.24 -13.35
N LEU A 190 9.66 8.37 -12.06
CA LEU A 190 8.29 8.64 -11.60
C LEU A 190 7.68 9.94 -12.15
N ARG A 191 8.50 10.94 -12.46
CA ARG A 191 8.05 12.22 -13.06
C ARG A 191 7.83 12.13 -14.57
N SER A 192 8.33 11.08 -15.22
CA SER A 192 8.19 10.93 -16.67
C SER A 192 6.73 10.62 -17.05
N PRO A 193 6.16 11.25 -18.09
CA PRO A 193 4.75 11.07 -18.47
C PRO A 193 4.36 9.62 -18.78
N SER A 194 5.33 8.80 -19.22
CA SER A 194 5.17 7.38 -19.54
C SER A 194 5.05 6.46 -18.30
N SER A 195 5.32 6.99 -17.11
CA SER A 195 5.39 6.24 -15.85
C SER A 195 4.07 6.21 -15.10
N ILE A 196 3.21 7.21 -15.33
CA ILE A 196 1.86 7.31 -14.77
C ILE A 196 1.01 6.08 -15.18
N GLN A 197 1.30 5.48 -16.35
CA GLN A 197 0.66 4.25 -16.82
C GLN A 197 1.36 2.94 -16.39
N LYS A 198 2.53 2.98 -15.74
CA LYS A 198 3.35 1.78 -15.43
C LYS A 198 3.49 1.49 -13.93
N ALA A 199 3.40 2.50 -13.06
CA ALA A 199 3.33 2.29 -11.60
C ALA A 199 1.99 1.70 -11.12
N PHE A 200 1.02 1.54 -12.02
CA PHE A 200 -0.35 1.06 -11.75
C PHE A 200 -0.78 -0.16 -12.60
N ARG A 201 0.12 -0.87 -13.30
CA ARG A 201 -0.30 -2.03 -14.10
C ARG A 201 -0.58 -3.26 -13.24
N SER A 202 -1.86 -3.52 -13.00
CA SER A 202 -2.40 -4.88 -13.10
C SER A 202 -2.39 -5.31 -14.58
N PRO A 203 -2.32 -6.61 -14.92
CA PRO A 203 -2.35 -7.10 -16.31
C PRO A 203 -3.72 -6.84 -16.97
N PRO A 204 -3.82 -6.82 -18.32
CA PRO A 204 -5.00 -6.33 -19.03
C PRO A 204 -6.17 -7.31 -18.94
N GLN A 205 -7.35 -6.80 -18.57
CA GLN A 205 -8.62 -7.52 -18.64
C GLN A 205 -9.18 -7.46 -20.07
N ALA A 206 -9.62 -8.60 -20.59
CA ALA A 206 -10.49 -8.67 -21.76
C ALA A 206 -11.96 -8.61 -21.31
N THR A 207 -12.73 -7.74 -21.94
CA THR A 207 -14.16 -7.52 -21.72
C THR A 207 -14.96 -8.72 -22.26
N ILE A 208 -15.80 -9.33 -21.44
CA ILE A 208 -16.83 -10.28 -21.90
C ILE A 208 -18.15 -9.87 -21.25
N ASP A 209 -19.10 -9.48 -22.10
CA ASP A 209 -20.52 -9.33 -21.76
C ASP A 209 -21.15 -10.72 -21.54
N LEU A 210 -22.00 -10.87 -20.51
CA LEU A 210 -23.12 -11.83 -20.36
C LEU A 210 -23.42 -12.10 -18.86
N PRO A 211 -24.57 -12.70 -18.51
CA PRO A 211 -25.95 -12.19 -18.48
C PRO A 211 -26.46 -12.05 -17.02
N GLU A 212 -27.74 -11.71 -16.82
CA GLU A 212 -28.37 -11.51 -15.50
C GLU A 212 -28.30 -12.76 -14.56
N PRO A 213 -28.21 -12.57 -13.23
CA PRO A 213 -27.90 -13.65 -12.30
C PRO A 213 -29.14 -14.44 -11.84
N LEU A 214 -28.99 -15.77 -11.78
CA LEU A 214 -29.89 -16.67 -11.07
C LEU A 214 -29.49 -16.75 -9.58
N GLU A 215 -30.49 -16.76 -8.70
CA GLU A 215 -30.35 -16.78 -7.25
C GLU A 215 -29.76 -18.09 -6.68
N PRO A 216 -29.11 -18.05 -5.49
CA PRO A 216 -28.37 -19.20 -4.96
C PRO A 216 -29.28 -20.15 -4.17
N SER A 217 -29.15 -21.45 -4.45
CA SER A 217 -29.75 -22.53 -3.64
C SER A 217 -28.77 -23.06 -2.59
N LEU A 218 -29.35 -23.37 -1.42
CA LEU A 218 -28.75 -23.90 -0.20
C LEU A 218 -28.25 -25.35 -0.34
N GLU A 219 -27.40 -25.72 0.64
CA GLU A 219 -26.88 -27.07 0.98
C GLU A 219 -25.53 -27.43 0.32
N ALA A 220 -24.43 -27.21 1.05
CA ALA A 220 -23.09 -27.68 0.70
C ALA A 220 -22.74 -28.96 1.50
N GLU A 221 -22.40 -30.03 0.78
CA GLU A 221 -21.83 -31.27 1.29
C GLU A 221 -20.44 -31.07 1.94
N PRO A 222 -19.96 -31.98 2.83
CA PRO A 222 -18.67 -31.84 3.50
C PRO A 222 -17.51 -31.72 2.50
N GLU A 223 -16.78 -30.61 2.57
CA GLU A 223 -15.67 -30.29 1.68
C GLU A 223 -14.53 -31.32 1.84
N ALA A 224 -14.10 -31.92 0.72
CA ALA A 224 -13.12 -32.99 0.70
C ALA A 224 -11.70 -32.44 0.96
N LYS A 225 -11.12 -32.75 2.13
CA LYS A 225 -9.74 -32.42 2.46
C LYS A 225 -8.75 -33.27 1.63
N PRO A 226 -7.68 -32.70 1.05
CA PRO A 226 -6.68 -33.48 0.34
C PRO A 226 -5.95 -34.48 1.26
N PRO A 227 -5.69 -35.73 0.83
CA PRO A 227 -4.98 -36.72 1.63
C PRO A 227 -3.49 -36.38 1.75
N ALA A 228 -2.75 -36.87 2.76
CA ALA A 228 -1.29 -36.74 2.83
C ALA A 228 -0.58 -37.78 1.94
N GLY A 229 0.63 -37.49 1.41
CA GLY A 229 1.38 -38.43 0.56
C GLY A 229 2.58 -37.83 -0.17
N THR A 230 3.03 -38.49 -1.24
CA THR A 230 4.11 -38.05 -2.13
C THR A 230 3.52 -37.50 -3.43
N ILE A 231 3.94 -36.32 -3.87
CA ILE A 231 3.49 -35.75 -5.15
C ILE A 231 4.24 -36.44 -6.29
N ASP A 232 3.55 -37.29 -7.05
CA ASP A 232 4.14 -38.04 -8.17
C ASP A 232 4.37 -37.12 -9.39
N SER A 233 3.36 -36.29 -9.68
CA SER A 233 3.39 -35.38 -10.81
C SER A 233 2.50 -34.18 -10.57
N LEU A 234 2.93 -33.03 -11.08
CA LEU A 234 2.25 -31.76 -10.98
C LEU A 234 2.14 -31.18 -12.38
N SER A 235 0.93 -30.83 -12.81
CA SER A 235 0.70 -30.09 -14.05
C SER A 235 -0.20 -28.89 -13.79
N TYR A 236 0.15 -27.76 -14.38
CA TYR A 236 -0.54 -26.50 -14.18
C TYR A 236 -0.66 -25.73 -15.50
N ASP A 237 -1.86 -25.24 -15.78
CA ASP A 237 -2.15 -24.27 -16.83
C ASP A 237 -3.13 -23.20 -16.32
N ASP A 238 -3.52 -22.25 -17.18
CA ASP A 238 -4.42 -21.15 -16.85
C ASP A 238 -5.85 -21.60 -16.48
N HIS A 239 -6.19 -22.87 -16.73
CA HIS A 239 -7.53 -23.42 -16.51
C HIS A 239 -7.57 -24.42 -15.37
N GLN A 240 -6.48 -25.13 -15.10
CA GLN A 240 -6.49 -26.24 -14.16
C GLN A 240 -5.12 -26.52 -13.54
N ALA A 241 -5.12 -26.84 -12.25
CA ALA A 241 -3.98 -27.48 -11.59
C ALA A 241 -4.34 -28.93 -11.27
N ARG A 242 -3.49 -29.87 -11.68
CA ARG A 242 -3.64 -31.31 -11.38
C ARG A 242 -2.45 -31.79 -10.57
N ILE A 243 -2.74 -32.45 -9.45
CA ILE A 243 -1.73 -33.04 -8.57
C ILE A 243 -2.01 -34.53 -8.43
N LYS A 244 -1.05 -35.37 -8.82
CA LYS A 244 -1.10 -36.80 -8.52
C LYS A 244 -0.34 -37.08 -7.24
N ILE A 245 -0.98 -37.79 -6.32
CA ILE A 245 -0.43 -38.11 -5.01
C ILE A 245 -0.46 -39.62 -4.81
N SER A 246 0.66 -40.20 -4.39
CA SER A 246 0.76 -41.58 -3.93
C SER A 246 0.89 -41.63 -2.42
N GLN A 247 0.15 -42.53 -1.77
CA GLN A 247 0.29 -42.83 -0.35
C GLN A 247 1.17 -44.06 -0.14
N SER A 248 1.75 -44.20 1.07
CA SER A 248 2.60 -45.34 1.43
C SER A 248 1.86 -46.69 1.44
N ASN A 249 0.53 -46.68 1.55
CA ASN A 249 -0.34 -47.87 1.45
C ASN A 249 -0.66 -48.27 0.00
N GLY A 250 -0.12 -47.55 -1.00
CA GLY A 250 -0.32 -47.83 -2.43
C GLY A 250 -1.53 -47.14 -3.07
N HIS A 251 -2.36 -46.43 -2.30
CA HIS A 251 -3.47 -45.65 -2.85
C HIS A 251 -2.95 -44.42 -3.60
N ARG A 252 -3.63 -44.07 -4.69
CA ARG A 252 -3.29 -42.93 -5.53
C ARG A 252 -4.48 -42.00 -5.68
N PHE A 253 -4.23 -40.70 -5.61
CA PHE A 253 -5.25 -39.67 -5.71
C PHE A 253 -4.87 -38.65 -6.78
N LEU A 254 -5.87 -38.13 -7.48
CA LEU A 254 -5.77 -37.00 -8.37
C LEU A 254 -6.56 -35.84 -7.75
N LEU A 255 -5.86 -34.77 -7.41
CA LEU A 255 -6.50 -33.51 -7.02
C LEU A 255 -6.62 -32.61 -8.24
N ILE A 256 -7.83 -32.11 -8.47
CA ILE A 256 -8.14 -31.22 -9.58
C ILE A 256 -8.63 -29.89 -9.02
N PHE A 257 -7.85 -28.84 -9.25
CA PHE A 257 -8.23 -27.46 -8.93
C PHE A 257 -8.63 -26.77 -10.21
N ASP A 258 -9.92 -26.52 -10.39
CA ASP A 258 -10.42 -25.76 -11.53
C ASP A 258 -10.19 -24.27 -11.32
N ARG A 259 -9.76 -23.60 -12.40
CA ARG A 259 -9.51 -22.14 -12.45
C ARG A 259 -8.67 -21.63 -11.29
N PRO A 260 -7.43 -22.13 -11.12
CA PRO A 260 -6.55 -21.65 -10.08
C PRO A 260 -6.25 -20.17 -10.29
N VAL A 261 -6.48 -19.37 -9.24
CA VAL A 261 -6.21 -17.92 -9.23
C VAL A 261 -4.76 -17.64 -8.85
N PHE A 262 -4.16 -18.55 -8.08
CA PHE A 262 -2.77 -18.50 -7.69
C PHE A 262 -2.19 -19.90 -7.58
N PHE A 263 -0.95 -20.04 -8.02
CA PHE A 263 -0.19 -21.26 -7.93
C PHE A 263 1.28 -20.90 -7.67
N CYS A 264 1.88 -21.54 -6.66
CA CYS A 264 3.28 -21.34 -6.33
C CYS A 264 3.90 -22.67 -5.91
N ASP A 265 4.77 -23.18 -6.77
CA ASP A 265 5.69 -24.27 -6.47
C ASP A 265 7.04 -23.66 -6.07
N GLN A 266 7.47 -23.87 -4.82
CA GLN A 266 8.71 -23.30 -4.31
C GLN A 266 9.95 -24.18 -4.59
N ARG A 267 9.78 -25.45 -4.97
CA ARG A 267 10.89 -26.43 -4.99
C ARG A 267 10.89 -27.43 -6.14
N SER A 268 10.00 -27.31 -7.13
CA SER A 268 9.83 -28.30 -8.21
C SER A 268 9.44 -29.66 -7.63
N LEU A 269 8.24 -29.73 -7.05
CA LEU A 269 7.87 -30.74 -6.04
C LEU A 269 7.62 -32.17 -6.54
N ALA A 270 7.79 -32.44 -7.81
CA ALA A 270 7.66 -33.81 -8.33
C ALA A 270 8.66 -34.73 -7.62
N GLY A 271 8.15 -35.77 -6.93
CA GLY A 271 8.93 -36.73 -6.15
C GLY A 271 9.18 -36.35 -4.69
N HIS A 272 8.54 -35.30 -4.17
CA HIS A 272 8.68 -34.89 -2.77
C HIS A 272 7.48 -35.31 -1.90
N ASP A 273 7.79 -35.77 -0.69
CA ASP A 273 6.80 -36.04 0.35
C ASP A 273 6.23 -34.74 0.93
N TYR A 274 4.94 -34.75 1.23
CA TYR A 274 4.30 -33.77 2.10
C TYR A 274 3.49 -34.48 3.19
N ASP A 275 3.44 -33.84 4.35
CA ASP A 275 2.90 -34.43 5.57
C ASP A 275 1.43 -34.06 5.79
N ASP A 276 1.02 -32.88 5.32
CA ASP A 276 -0.37 -32.42 5.43
C ASP A 276 -0.71 -31.41 4.31
N ALA A 277 -1.99 -31.32 4.00
CA ALA A 277 -2.57 -30.28 3.17
C ALA A 277 -3.55 -29.48 4.03
N LEU A 278 -3.19 -28.23 4.32
CA LEU A 278 -4.02 -27.34 5.11
C LEU A 278 -4.85 -26.46 4.21
N GLU A 279 -6.16 -26.42 4.46
CA GLU A 279 -6.99 -25.31 4.00
C GLU A 279 -6.77 -24.12 4.94
N VAL A 280 -6.41 -22.99 4.35
CA VAL A 280 -6.05 -21.77 5.07
C VAL A 280 -7.16 -20.74 4.87
N GLU A 281 -7.91 -20.46 5.93
CA GLU A 281 -9.04 -19.52 5.88
C GLU A 281 -8.58 -18.07 5.61
N GLU A 282 -7.40 -17.72 6.11
CA GLU A 282 -6.77 -16.41 5.92
C GLU A 282 -5.26 -16.49 5.68
N SER A 283 -4.80 -15.88 4.59
CA SER A 283 -3.39 -15.66 4.33
C SER A 283 -3.14 -14.27 3.73
N PRO A 284 -1.91 -13.72 3.81
CA PRO A 284 -1.57 -12.48 3.13
C PRO A 284 -1.90 -12.51 1.63
N ARG A 285 -1.76 -13.68 0.98
CA ARG A 285 -2.09 -13.89 -0.43
C ARG A 285 -3.59 -13.87 -0.67
N LEU A 286 -4.38 -14.58 0.15
CA LEU A 286 -5.85 -14.51 0.12
C LEU A 286 -6.35 -13.07 0.30
N ARG A 287 -5.79 -12.34 1.27
CA ARG A 287 -6.15 -10.92 1.50
C ARG A 287 -5.78 -10.04 0.31
N GLN A 288 -4.65 -10.29 -0.34
CA GLN A 288 -4.23 -9.56 -1.54
C GLN A 288 -5.16 -9.83 -2.72
N LEU A 289 -5.51 -11.10 -2.97
CA LEU A 289 -6.46 -11.49 -4.01
C LEU A 289 -7.85 -10.90 -3.75
N ARG A 290 -8.36 -10.99 -2.51
CA ARG A 290 -9.64 -10.38 -2.10
C ARG A 290 -9.64 -8.85 -2.24
N ARG A 291 -8.50 -8.18 -2.06
CA ARG A 291 -8.36 -6.72 -2.24
C ARG A 291 -8.26 -6.28 -3.70
N GLY A 292 -7.74 -7.16 -4.57
CA GLY A 292 -7.65 -6.94 -6.01
C GLY A 292 -8.96 -7.22 -6.75
N GLN A 293 -9.91 -7.91 -6.11
CA GLN A 293 -11.26 -8.08 -6.63
C GLN A 293 -12.03 -6.75 -6.55
N PRO A 294 -12.72 -6.32 -7.61
CA PRO A 294 -13.62 -5.17 -7.52
C PRO A 294 -14.66 -5.41 -6.41
N VAL A 295 -15.04 -4.35 -5.70
CA VAL A 295 -16.04 -4.39 -4.63
C VAL A 295 -17.28 -5.12 -5.15
N PRO A 296 -17.63 -6.30 -4.63
CA PRO A 296 -18.67 -7.09 -5.25
C PRO A 296 -20.03 -6.45 -4.99
N LEU A 297 -20.83 -6.29 -6.06
CA LEU A 297 -22.28 -6.03 -5.98
C LEU A 297 -23.08 -7.35 -5.80
N GLY A 298 -22.39 -8.47 -5.55
CA GLY A 298 -22.96 -9.81 -5.34
C GLY A 298 -22.32 -10.55 -4.16
N PRO A 299 -22.67 -11.83 -3.93
CA PRO A 299 -22.07 -12.63 -2.85
C PRO A 299 -20.56 -12.71 -3.02
N ARG A 300 -19.82 -12.58 -1.91
CA ARG A 300 -18.36 -12.68 -1.91
C ARG A 300 -17.95 -13.98 -2.59
N GLN A 301 -17.13 -13.88 -3.64
CA GLN A 301 -16.53 -15.04 -4.26
C GLN A 301 -15.72 -15.80 -3.20
N VAL A 302 -16.08 -17.06 -2.96
CA VAL A 302 -15.35 -17.92 -2.03
C VAL A 302 -14.02 -18.27 -2.69
N LEU A 303 -12.92 -18.05 -1.97
CA LEU A 303 -11.59 -18.44 -2.38
C LEU A 303 -11.08 -19.47 -1.39
N TYR A 304 -10.68 -20.62 -1.90
CA TYR A 304 -10.10 -21.71 -1.15
C TYR A 304 -8.58 -21.65 -1.31
N HIS A 305 -7.86 -21.64 -0.19
CA HIS A 305 -6.39 -21.62 -0.19
C HIS A 305 -5.86 -22.89 0.43
N PHE A 306 -5.14 -23.69 -0.36
CA PHE A 306 -4.50 -24.90 0.11
C PHE A 306 -2.99 -24.72 0.18
N GLN A 307 -2.40 -25.14 1.30
CA GLN A 307 -0.96 -25.21 1.52
C GLN A 307 -0.57 -26.67 1.77
N PHE A 308 0.33 -27.20 0.94
CA PHE A 308 0.92 -28.51 1.15
C PHE A 308 2.20 -28.33 1.95
N LEU A 309 2.29 -28.96 3.12
CA LEU A 309 3.37 -28.76 4.08
C LEU A 309 4.37 -29.90 4.02
N ASN A 310 5.66 -29.57 4.02
CA ASN A 310 6.71 -30.56 4.17
C ASN A 310 6.84 -31.03 5.64
N ARG A 311 7.74 -31.99 5.90
CA ARG A 311 8.04 -32.51 7.26
C ARG A 311 8.48 -31.47 8.30
N LYS A 312 8.88 -30.28 7.87
CA LYS A 312 9.24 -29.15 8.74
C LYS A 312 8.06 -28.21 9.01
N GLY A 313 6.88 -28.50 8.47
CA GLY A 313 5.71 -27.63 8.53
C GLY A 313 5.80 -26.42 7.58
N GLU A 314 6.77 -26.39 6.66
CA GLU A 314 6.90 -25.30 5.70
C GLU A 314 6.04 -25.57 4.46
N ALA A 315 5.32 -24.56 3.97
CA ALA A 315 4.56 -24.66 2.73
C ALA A 315 5.48 -24.88 1.54
N SER A 316 5.36 -26.03 0.90
CA SER A 316 6.13 -26.40 -0.28
C SER A 316 5.37 -26.04 -1.56
N LEU A 317 4.06 -26.31 -1.59
CA LEU A 317 3.13 -25.92 -2.66
C LEU A 317 1.99 -25.08 -2.09
N GLU A 318 1.58 -24.05 -2.82
CA GLU A 318 0.40 -23.25 -2.48
C GLU A 318 -0.51 -23.06 -3.70
N ILE A 319 -1.80 -23.31 -3.51
CA ILE A 319 -2.82 -23.14 -4.55
C ILE A 319 -3.99 -22.36 -3.99
N ILE A 320 -4.46 -21.35 -4.72
CA ILE A 320 -5.72 -20.66 -4.42
C ILE A 320 -6.66 -20.85 -5.60
N SER A 321 -7.83 -21.39 -5.36
CA SER A 321 -8.89 -21.58 -6.36
C SER A 321 -10.20 -20.95 -5.92
N GLY A 322 -11.08 -20.65 -6.88
CA GLY A 322 -12.46 -20.26 -6.61
C GLY A 322 -13.36 -21.42 -6.19
N GLN A 323 -12.87 -22.66 -6.22
CA GLN A 323 -13.61 -23.87 -5.84
C GLN A 323 -12.71 -24.80 -5.01
N SER A 324 -13.34 -25.61 -4.17
CA SER A 324 -12.67 -26.71 -3.46
C SER A 324 -12.19 -27.76 -4.47
N PRO A 325 -11.02 -28.41 -4.27
CA PRO A 325 -10.50 -29.39 -5.20
C PRO A 325 -11.42 -30.60 -5.31
N GLN A 326 -11.53 -31.14 -6.52
CA GLN A 326 -12.09 -32.48 -6.71
C GLN A 326 -11.01 -33.51 -6.38
N VAL A 327 -11.38 -34.54 -5.63
CA VAL A 327 -10.48 -35.64 -5.24
C VAL A 327 -10.96 -36.92 -5.91
N GLU A 328 -10.16 -37.43 -6.85
CA GLU A 328 -10.42 -38.70 -7.53
C GLU A 328 -9.43 -39.78 -7.07
N GLU A 329 -9.93 -40.93 -6.66
CA GLU A 329 -9.07 -42.09 -6.37
C GLU A 329 -8.72 -42.81 -7.68
N LEU A 330 -7.42 -42.94 -7.96
CA LEU A 330 -6.90 -43.62 -9.14
C LEU A 330 -6.72 -45.12 -8.84
N ARG A 331 -7.42 -45.95 -9.62
CA ARG A 331 -7.27 -47.42 -9.60
C ARG A 331 -6.09 -47.89 -10.44
#